data_AF-A0A2A2JW25-F1
#
_entry.id   AF-A0A2A2JW25-F1
#
_cell.length_a   1.000
_cell.length_b   1.000
_cell.length_c   1.000
_cell.angle_alpha   90.00
_cell.angle_beta   90.00
_cell.angle_gamma   90.00
#
_symmetry.space_group_name_H-M   'P 1'
#
loop_
_entity.id
_entity.type
_entity.pdbx_description
1 polymer ?
#
loop_
_entity_poly.entity_id
_entity_poly.type
_entity_poly.pdbx_seq_one_letter_code
_entity_poly.pdbx_strand_id
1 'polypeptide(L)'
;MDEIERRIAERHFKLGEGILQIYTEDPDGEMYDSLLRQGREICASLPGDKVSLCFVDGVRCQAGADSELKTVMVWKGMLDLVIKLASLVTVHARPIPPAYQASPLPWRHDVKVWLKDGIFDWESPDYWWLRDPEYRATFETFAFAIFCFILLHEVGHFHNLHAVRRAERGAPPEAEAADDRERLEKHAREVIADTYAMQFLMDELKKRFFADEPHYHPQKHIEITEACFTFALIAASATLWGFSVVIPMDESHQKNSYPGHAFRLRTIQSTALEHRINGLEPHTAHRIISTAMKQCAEIMSVLSGGDFVTWDQTLQNPIHGAHYEKVCEEVNNWSNPFYGSKN
;
A
#
# COMPACT_ATOMS: atom_id res chain seq x y z
N MET A 1 15.50 -6.68 26.66
CA MET A 1 15.53 -6.62 25.19
C MET A 1 15.68 -8.03 24.71
N ASP A 2 14.72 -8.50 23.93
CA ASP A 2 14.75 -9.84 23.33
C ASP A 2 15.94 -9.94 22.36
N GLU A 3 16.49 -11.15 22.16
CA GLU A 3 17.63 -11.38 21.26
C GLU A 3 17.30 -10.98 19.82
N ILE A 4 16.04 -11.14 19.40
CA ILE A 4 15.56 -10.71 18.09
C ILE A 4 15.54 -9.18 17.98
N GLU A 5 15.04 -8.48 19.00
CA GLU A 5 15.01 -7.01 19.02
C GLU A 5 16.42 -6.42 18.93
N ARG A 6 17.38 -7.02 19.64
CA ARG A 6 18.78 -6.60 19.58
C ARG A 6 19.34 -6.75 18.17
N ARG A 7 19.09 -7.89 17.50
CA ARG A 7 19.56 -8.13 16.12
C ARG A 7 18.89 -7.20 15.11
N ILE A 8 17.62 -6.87 15.30
CA ILE A 8 16.92 -5.87 14.47
C ILE A 8 17.59 -4.50 14.66
N ALA A 9 17.83 -4.10 15.92
CA ALA A 9 18.43 -2.81 16.23
C ALA A 9 19.83 -2.66 15.64
N GLU A 10 20.68 -3.68 15.79
CA GLU A 10 22.04 -3.69 15.24
C GLU A 10 22.08 -3.58 13.69
N ARG A 11 21.06 -4.09 13.01
CA ARG A 11 21.01 -4.13 11.53
C ARG A 11 20.34 -2.91 10.90
N HIS A 12 19.27 -2.41 11.52
CA HIS A 12 18.32 -1.51 10.84
C HIS A 12 18.15 -0.14 11.51
N PHE A 13 18.45 -0.03 12.81
CA PHE A 13 18.19 1.21 13.55
C PHE A 13 19.31 2.22 13.36
N LYS A 14 18.93 3.47 13.14
CA LYS A 14 19.83 4.62 13.21
C LYS A 14 19.99 5.06 14.67
N LEU A 15 20.98 5.90 14.92
CA LEU A 15 21.20 6.49 16.24
C LEU A 15 19.91 7.18 16.72
N GLY A 16 19.42 6.78 17.89
CA GLY A 16 18.20 7.31 18.50
C GLY A 16 16.91 6.58 18.13
N GLU A 17 16.94 5.60 17.23
CA GLU A 17 15.78 4.75 16.95
C GLU A 17 15.72 3.53 17.89
N GLY A 18 14.50 3.08 18.16
CA GLY A 18 14.24 1.92 19.01
C GLY A 18 12.94 1.22 18.61
N ILE A 19 12.56 0.18 19.34
CA ILE A 19 11.21 -0.37 19.20
C ILE A 19 10.22 0.67 19.74
N LEU A 20 9.17 0.95 18.98
CA LEU A 20 8.14 1.90 19.37
C LEU A 20 7.39 1.38 20.61
N GLN A 21 7.47 2.16 21.68
CA GLN A 21 6.63 1.96 22.87
C GLN A 21 5.26 2.59 22.59
N ILE A 22 4.21 1.80 22.73
CA ILE A 22 2.83 2.21 22.47
C ILE A 22 2.13 2.39 23.82
N TYR A 23 1.60 3.59 24.05
CA TYR A 23 0.84 3.96 25.24
C TYR A 23 -0.63 4.06 24.85
N THR A 24 -1.44 3.06 25.17
CA THR A 24 -2.85 3.00 24.75
C THR A 24 -3.74 4.05 25.42
N GLU A 25 -3.23 4.77 26.43
CA GLU A 25 -3.92 5.93 27.00
C GLU A 25 -3.86 7.16 26.07
N ASP A 26 -2.90 7.20 25.15
CA ASP A 26 -2.75 8.28 24.18
C ASP A 26 -3.57 8.00 22.90
N PRO A 27 -4.23 9.00 22.28
CA PRO A 27 -5.03 8.79 21.09
C PRO A 27 -4.26 8.21 19.88
N ASP A 28 -2.99 8.57 19.71
CA ASP A 28 -2.13 7.98 18.68
C ASP A 28 -1.77 6.53 19.03
N GLY A 29 -1.50 6.26 20.31
CA GLY A 29 -1.22 4.93 20.82
C GLY A 29 -2.37 3.95 20.65
N GLU A 30 -3.63 4.37 20.83
CA GLU A 30 -4.80 3.53 20.55
C GLU A 30 -4.84 3.07 19.07
N MET A 31 -4.60 4.01 18.14
CA MET A 31 -4.57 3.68 16.70
C MET A 31 -3.38 2.78 16.37
N TYR A 32 -2.19 3.08 16.88
CA TYR A 32 -1.01 2.26 16.64
C TYR A 32 -1.16 0.84 17.21
N ASP A 33 -1.72 0.69 18.42
CA ASP A 33 -1.98 -0.63 19.00
C ASP A 33 -2.96 -1.43 18.14
N SER A 34 -4.05 -0.78 17.70
CA SER A 34 -5.05 -1.39 16.82
C SER A 34 -4.44 -1.87 15.50
N LEU A 35 -3.62 -1.05 14.84
CA LEU A 35 -2.92 -1.43 13.61
C LEU A 35 -1.89 -2.54 13.85
N LEU A 36 -1.11 -2.46 14.93
CA LEU A 36 -0.11 -3.47 15.26
C LEU A 36 -0.75 -4.83 15.52
N ARG A 37 -1.84 -4.87 16.29
CA ARG A 37 -2.58 -6.10 16.59
C ARG A 37 -3.13 -6.74 15.31
N GLN A 38 -3.82 -5.95 14.48
CA GLN A 38 -4.36 -6.43 13.21
C GLN A 38 -3.26 -6.88 12.25
N GLY A 39 -2.16 -6.14 12.16
CA GLY A 39 -1.00 -6.52 11.35
C GLY A 39 -0.37 -7.83 11.80
N ARG A 40 -0.25 -8.05 13.11
CA ARG A 40 0.25 -9.33 13.67
C ARG A 40 -0.71 -10.49 13.39
N GLU A 41 -2.02 -10.27 13.46
CA GLU A 41 -3.03 -11.26 13.09
C GLU A 41 -2.88 -11.66 11.61
N ILE A 42 -2.72 -10.67 10.71
CA ILE A 42 -2.44 -10.91 9.29
C ILE A 42 -1.17 -11.73 9.14
N CYS A 43 -0.03 -11.27 9.68
CA CYS A 43 1.25 -11.98 9.57
C CYS A 43 1.20 -13.42 10.11
N ALA A 44 0.43 -13.66 11.18
CA ALA A 44 0.26 -14.99 11.76
C ALA A 44 -0.65 -15.92 10.94
N SER A 45 -1.54 -15.36 10.12
CA SER A 45 -2.48 -16.11 9.27
C SER A 45 -1.89 -16.56 7.94
N LEU A 46 -0.74 -16.01 7.56
CA LEU A 46 -0.14 -16.28 6.26
C LEU A 46 0.43 -17.71 6.19
N PRO A 47 0.23 -18.41 5.06
CA PRO A 47 0.71 -19.77 4.90
C PRO A 47 2.25 -19.80 4.78
N GLY A 48 2.90 -20.53 5.68
CA GLY A 48 4.36 -20.75 5.66
C GLY A 48 5.05 -20.36 6.97
N ASP A 49 6.29 -19.88 6.85
CA ASP A 49 7.08 -19.40 7.98
C ASP A 49 6.49 -18.12 8.56
N LYS A 50 6.09 -18.16 9.85
CA LYS A 50 5.49 -17.02 10.55
C LYS A 50 6.42 -15.81 10.49
N VAL A 51 5.92 -14.71 9.98
CA VAL A 51 6.60 -13.40 9.94
C VAL A 51 6.20 -12.62 11.19
N SER A 52 7.15 -12.01 11.89
CA SER A 52 6.87 -11.07 12.98
C SER A 52 6.69 -9.64 12.46
N LEU A 53 5.94 -8.83 13.21
CA LEU A 53 5.76 -7.41 12.95
C LEU A 53 6.15 -6.60 14.19
N CYS A 54 6.99 -5.59 13.99
CA CYS A 54 7.29 -4.58 15.00
C CYS A 54 7.20 -3.16 14.41
N PHE A 55 6.91 -2.20 15.29
CA PHE A 55 6.99 -0.78 14.97
C PHE A 55 8.29 -0.20 15.52
N VAL A 56 8.88 0.71 14.75
CA VAL A 56 10.15 1.36 15.06
C VAL A 56 9.89 2.82 15.41
N ASP A 57 10.38 3.27 16.56
CA ASP A 57 10.37 4.66 16.95
C ASP A 57 11.40 5.41 16.10
N GLY A 58 10.91 6.04 15.03
CA GLY A 58 11.72 6.83 14.13
C GLY A 58 10.85 7.59 13.14
N VAL A 59 11.26 8.82 12.85
CA VAL A 59 10.52 9.77 12.01
C VAL A 59 10.55 9.44 10.51
N ARG A 60 11.30 8.40 10.12
CA ARG A 60 11.41 7.99 8.71
C ARG A 60 10.09 7.46 8.20
N CYS A 61 9.67 7.92 7.03
CA CYS A 61 8.58 7.29 6.30
C CYS A 61 9.12 6.03 5.59
N GLN A 62 9.17 4.92 6.33
CA GLN A 62 9.74 3.67 5.84
C GLN A 62 8.96 2.45 6.38
N ALA A 63 8.85 1.42 5.56
CA ALA A 63 8.60 0.04 5.96
C ALA A 63 9.72 -0.84 5.36
N GLY A 64 9.92 -2.03 5.92
CA GLY A 64 10.93 -2.95 5.39
C GLY A 64 10.83 -4.36 5.94
N ALA A 65 11.31 -5.30 5.16
CA ALA A 65 11.35 -6.73 5.45
C ALA A 65 12.79 -7.24 5.65
N ASP A 66 13.07 -7.94 6.77
CA ASP A 66 14.31 -8.71 6.98
C ASP A 66 14.02 -10.22 6.89
N SER A 67 14.54 -10.87 5.85
CA SER A 67 14.24 -12.27 5.54
C SER A 67 14.93 -13.26 6.47
N GLU A 68 16.08 -12.88 7.03
CA GLU A 68 16.80 -13.74 7.97
C GLU A 68 16.15 -13.72 9.35
N LEU A 69 15.65 -12.55 9.77
CA LEU A 69 14.93 -12.35 11.03
C LEU A 69 13.43 -12.63 10.89
N LYS A 70 12.93 -12.89 9.67
CA LYS A 70 11.52 -13.08 9.34
C LYS A 70 10.64 -11.99 9.95
N THR A 71 11.04 -10.72 9.81
CA THR A 71 10.38 -9.60 10.48
C THR A 71 10.08 -8.46 9.50
N VAL A 72 8.85 -7.95 9.52
CA VAL A 72 8.48 -6.65 8.97
C VAL A 72 8.65 -5.58 10.04
N MET A 73 9.27 -4.48 9.66
CA MET A 73 9.44 -3.27 10.46
C MET A 73 8.68 -2.12 9.80
N VAL A 74 7.90 -1.38 10.58
CA VAL A 74 7.22 -0.17 10.12
C VAL A 74 7.61 0.99 11.04
N TRP A 75 8.15 2.07 10.48
CA TRP A 75 8.60 3.22 11.26
C TRP A 75 7.42 4.14 11.60
N LYS A 76 7.50 4.83 12.74
CA LYS A 76 6.48 5.79 13.19
C LYS A 76 6.12 6.81 12.10
N GLY A 77 7.11 7.34 11.38
CA GLY A 77 6.85 8.26 10.27
C GLY A 77 5.98 7.68 9.14
N MET A 78 6.03 6.35 8.92
CA MET A 78 5.12 5.68 7.98
C MET A 78 3.71 5.56 8.55
N LEU A 79 3.56 5.28 9.86
CA LEU A 79 2.25 5.25 10.52
C LEU A 79 1.58 6.63 10.53
N ASP A 80 2.37 7.69 10.71
CA ASP A 80 1.88 9.07 10.61
C ASP A 80 1.37 9.38 9.20
N LEU A 81 2.08 8.92 8.17
CA LEU A 81 1.62 9.04 6.79
C LEU A 81 0.31 8.25 6.55
N VAL A 82 0.21 7.02 7.06
CA VAL A 82 -1.02 6.21 6.98
C VAL A 82 -2.21 6.99 7.53
N ILE A 83 -2.08 7.56 8.73
CA ILE A 83 -3.13 8.33 9.39
C ILE A 83 -3.51 9.58 8.57
N LYS A 84 -2.51 10.31 8.08
CA LYS A 84 -2.74 11.50 7.26
C LYS A 84 -3.47 11.18 5.95
N LEU A 85 -3.02 10.14 5.24
CA LEU A 85 -3.66 9.70 4.00
C LEU A 85 -5.08 9.20 4.24
N ALA A 86 -5.30 8.40 5.28
CA ALA A 86 -6.63 7.93 5.65
C ALA A 86 -7.59 9.10 5.93
N SER A 87 -7.09 10.17 6.55
CA SER A 87 -7.88 11.38 6.82
C SER A 87 -8.27 12.11 5.54
N LEU A 88 -7.33 12.30 4.61
CA LEU A 88 -7.61 12.90 3.30
C LEU A 88 -8.68 12.10 2.56
N VAL A 89 -8.46 10.79 2.41
CA VAL A 89 -9.38 9.94 1.67
C VAL A 89 -10.77 9.93 2.32
N THR A 90 -10.85 9.86 3.64
CA THR A 90 -12.14 9.82 4.36
C THR A 90 -12.98 11.07 4.13
N VAL A 91 -12.36 12.25 4.20
CA VAL A 91 -13.06 13.53 4.00
C VAL A 91 -13.49 13.71 2.54
N HIS A 92 -12.75 13.17 1.57
CA HIS A 92 -13.01 13.36 0.14
C HIS A 92 -13.80 12.22 -0.52
N ALA A 93 -13.87 11.04 0.09
CA ALA A 93 -14.66 9.92 -0.40
C ALA A 93 -16.16 10.08 -0.13
N ARG A 94 -16.56 11.11 0.65
CA ARG A 94 -17.94 11.33 1.08
C ARG A 94 -18.32 12.82 1.00
N PRO A 95 -19.60 13.16 0.79
CA PRO A 95 -20.05 14.54 0.84
C PRO A 95 -19.93 15.11 2.26
N ILE A 96 -19.20 16.23 2.41
CA ILE A 96 -19.06 16.94 3.68
C ILE A 96 -20.45 17.42 4.15
N PRO A 97 -20.88 17.09 5.38
CA PRO A 97 -22.17 17.50 5.89
C PRO A 97 -22.30 19.03 5.92
N PRO A 98 -23.49 19.60 5.65
CA PRO A 98 -23.69 21.06 5.61
C PRO A 98 -23.18 21.81 6.85
N ALA A 99 -23.30 21.19 8.03
CA ALA A 99 -22.82 21.74 9.30
C ALA A 99 -21.30 21.98 9.33
N TYR A 100 -20.53 21.27 8.51
CA TYR A 100 -19.06 21.31 8.50
C TYR A 100 -18.46 21.87 7.21
N GLN A 101 -19.28 22.28 6.22
CA GLN A 101 -18.78 22.80 4.94
C GLN A 101 -17.92 24.07 5.09
N ALA A 102 -18.17 24.87 6.11
CA ALA A 102 -17.37 26.05 6.43
C ALA A 102 -16.22 25.76 7.41
N SER A 103 -16.12 24.54 7.95
CA SER A 103 -15.08 24.19 8.89
C SER A 103 -13.74 24.11 8.16
N PRO A 104 -12.68 24.75 8.69
CA PRO A 104 -11.38 24.70 8.06
C PRO A 104 -10.82 23.27 8.11
N LEU A 105 -10.27 22.81 6.99
CA LEU A 105 -9.51 21.56 6.97
C LEU A 105 -8.05 21.82 7.37
N PRO A 106 -7.33 20.83 7.92
CA PRO A 106 -5.94 20.97 8.35
C PRO A 106 -4.99 21.23 7.18
N TRP A 107 -5.32 20.65 6.03
CA TRP A 107 -4.57 20.76 4.77
C TRP A 107 -5.11 21.85 3.83
N ARG A 108 -5.98 22.76 4.31
CA ARG A 108 -6.66 23.79 3.49
C ARG A 108 -5.73 24.69 2.67
N HIS A 109 -4.47 24.82 3.07
CA HIS A 109 -3.50 25.68 2.40
C HIS A 109 -2.68 24.90 1.36
N ASP A 110 -2.14 23.74 1.74
CA ASP A 110 -1.35 22.89 0.85
C ASP A 110 -1.33 21.46 1.41
N VAL A 111 -1.94 20.52 0.67
CA VAL A 111 -2.00 19.11 1.04
C VAL A 111 -0.62 18.47 1.05
N LYS A 112 0.27 18.83 0.13
CA LYS A 112 1.60 18.25 0.04
C LYS A 112 2.49 18.68 1.20
N VAL A 113 2.40 19.96 1.59
CA VAL A 113 3.10 20.46 2.78
C VAL A 113 2.56 19.80 4.04
N TRP A 114 1.23 19.65 4.16
CA TRP A 114 0.64 18.97 5.31
C TRP A 114 1.03 17.48 5.40
N LEU A 115 1.11 16.78 4.26
CA LEU A 115 1.59 15.39 4.23
C LEU A 115 3.04 15.28 4.73
N LYS A 116 3.94 16.15 4.28
CA LYS A 116 5.36 16.15 4.65
C LYS A 116 5.59 16.58 6.09
N ASP A 117 5.07 17.75 6.46
CA ASP A 117 5.50 18.48 7.65
C ASP A 117 4.37 18.70 8.65
N GLY A 118 3.12 18.44 8.26
CA GLY A 118 1.96 18.61 9.13
C GLY A 118 2.01 17.67 10.34
N ILE A 119 1.51 18.13 11.47
CA ILE A 119 1.33 17.30 12.67
C ILE A 119 -0.13 16.86 12.70
N PHE A 120 -0.36 15.56 12.89
CA PHE A 120 -1.71 15.03 13.10
C PHE A 120 -2.11 15.21 14.56
N ASP A 121 -3.07 16.09 14.81
CA ASP A 121 -3.54 16.42 16.16
C ASP A 121 -4.91 15.78 16.41
N TRP A 122 -4.91 14.65 17.12
CA TRP A 122 -6.11 13.87 17.46
C TRP A 122 -7.16 14.66 18.25
N GLU A 123 -6.76 15.71 18.96
CA GLU A 123 -7.66 16.52 19.77
C GLU A 123 -8.19 17.75 19.01
N SER A 124 -7.63 18.03 17.83
CA SER A 124 -7.94 19.21 17.04
C SER A 124 -9.45 19.33 16.75
N PRO A 125 -10.07 20.48 17.03
CA PRO A 125 -11.46 20.72 16.68
C PRO A 125 -11.69 20.80 15.17
N ASP A 126 -10.65 21.06 14.37
CA ASP A 126 -10.72 21.06 12.90
C ASP A 126 -10.98 19.64 12.36
N TYR A 127 -10.72 18.60 13.15
CA TYR A 127 -10.85 17.20 12.76
C TYR A 127 -12.24 16.67 13.12
N TRP A 128 -13.28 17.42 12.73
CA TRP A 128 -14.69 17.11 13.06
C TRP A 128 -15.10 15.68 12.66
N TRP A 129 -14.50 15.13 11.60
CA TRP A 129 -14.76 13.78 11.10
C TRP A 129 -14.31 12.68 12.07
N LEU A 130 -13.39 12.97 13.00
CA LEU A 130 -13.03 12.01 14.06
C LEU A 130 -14.12 11.87 15.11
N ARG A 131 -15.02 12.86 15.24
CA ARG A 131 -16.11 12.88 16.23
C ARG A 131 -17.45 12.41 15.64
N ASP A 132 -17.56 12.41 14.31
CA ASP A 132 -18.70 11.82 13.62
C ASP A 132 -18.51 10.29 13.51
N PRO A 133 -19.43 9.46 14.04
CA PRO A 133 -19.23 8.01 14.09
C PRO A 133 -19.03 7.35 12.73
N GLU A 134 -19.75 7.81 11.69
CA GLU A 134 -19.66 7.19 10.37
C GLU A 134 -18.34 7.56 9.68
N TYR A 135 -17.91 8.82 9.83
CA TYR A 135 -16.62 9.26 9.32
C TYR A 135 -15.46 8.64 10.09
N ARG A 136 -15.56 8.51 11.42
CA ARG A 136 -14.56 7.83 12.25
C ARG A 136 -14.38 6.38 11.82
N ALA A 137 -15.48 5.64 11.61
CA ALA A 137 -15.41 4.27 11.10
C ALA A 137 -14.79 4.19 9.69
N THR A 138 -15.11 5.16 8.82
CA THR A 138 -14.52 5.27 7.47
C THR A 138 -13.00 5.52 7.56
N PHE A 139 -12.58 6.42 8.44
CA PHE A 139 -11.18 6.75 8.71
C PHE A 139 -10.39 5.55 9.23
N GLU A 140 -10.88 4.87 10.26
CA GLU A 140 -10.23 3.67 10.81
C GLU A 140 -10.09 2.58 9.75
N THR A 141 -11.08 2.46 8.88
CA THR A 141 -11.08 1.50 7.79
C THR A 141 -10.07 1.83 6.70
N PHE A 142 -9.94 3.09 6.29
CA PHE A 142 -8.90 3.50 5.36
C PHE A 142 -7.50 3.42 5.98
N ALA A 143 -7.35 3.78 7.27
CA ALA A 143 -6.09 3.62 7.99
C ALA A 143 -5.65 2.15 7.99
N PHE A 144 -6.58 1.24 8.31
CA PHE A 144 -6.35 -0.20 8.20
C PHE A 144 -5.99 -0.63 6.78
N ALA A 145 -6.74 -0.22 5.76
CA ALA A 145 -6.50 -0.66 4.38
C ALA A 145 -5.16 -0.17 3.81
N ILE A 146 -4.80 1.09 4.08
CA ILE A 146 -3.51 1.67 3.69
C ILE A 146 -2.36 0.96 4.41
N PHE A 147 -2.47 0.78 5.73
CA PHE A 147 -1.49 0.03 6.51
C PHE A 147 -1.34 -1.42 6.02
N CYS A 148 -2.47 -2.10 5.77
CA CYS A 148 -2.53 -3.47 5.30
C CYS A 148 -1.89 -3.61 3.91
N PHE A 149 -2.12 -2.67 2.99
CA PHE A 149 -1.44 -2.64 1.70
C PHE A 149 0.09 -2.59 1.87
N ILE A 150 0.60 -1.69 2.72
CA ILE A 150 2.04 -1.55 2.98
C ILE A 150 2.60 -2.82 3.62
N LEU A 151 1.92 -3.36 4.63
CA LEU A 151 2.33 -4.58 5.32
C LEU A 151 2.39 -5.77 4.36
N LEU A 152 1.33 -5.97 3.57
CA LEU A 152 1.24 -7.07 2.62
C LEU A 152 2.24 -6.94 1.48
N HIS A 153 2.62 -5.71 1.09
CA HIS A 153 3.70 -5.48 0.14
C HIS A 153 5.03 -6.02 0.68
N GLU A 154 5.41 -5.64 1.90
CA GLU A 154 6.64 -6.13 2.55
C GLU A 154 6.60 -7.66 2.75
N VAL A 155 5.45 -8.18 3.14
CA VAL A 155 5.20 -9.63 3.22
C VAL A 155 5.37 -10.31 1.85
N GLY A 156 4.91 -9.67 0.78
CA GLY A 156 5.06 -10.16 -0.60
C GLY A 156 6.53 -10.36 -0.99
N HIS A 157 7.45 -9.58 -0.44
CA HIS A 157 8.88 -9.79 -0.62
C HIS A 157 9.41 -11.07 0.05
N PHE A 158 8.83 -11.51 1.18
CA PHE A 158 9.19 -12.78 1.82
C PHE A 158 8.69 -13.98 1.03
N HIS A 159 7.40 -13.99 0.66
CA HIS A 159 6.77 -15.16 0.04
C HIS A 159 7.31 -15.49 -1.35
N ASN A 160 7.85 -14.50 -2.04
CA ASN A 160 8.48 -14.70 -3.35
C ASN A 160 10.01 -14.90 -3.25
N LEU A 161 10.53 -15.12 -2.02
CA LEU A 161 11.91 -15.54 -1.71
C LEU A 161 12.98 -14.65 -2.37
N HIS A 162 12.74 -13.34 -2.45
CA HIS A 162 13.59 -12.40 -3.18
C HIS A 162 15.04 -12.34 -2.66
N ALA A 163 15.26 -12.62 -1.38
CA ALA A 163 16.59 -12.66 -0.77
C ALA A 163 17.37 -13.94 -1.09
N VAL A 164 16.70 -15.11 -1.13
CA VAL A 164 17.34 -16.42 -1.33
C VAL A 164 17.76 -16.59 -2.79
N ARG A 165 16.90 -16.22 -3.75
CA ARG A 165 17.18 -16.36 -5.19
C ARG A 165 18.25 -15.39 -5.71
N ARG A 166 18.50 -14.27 -5.00
CA ARG A 166 19.62 -13.35 -5.29
C ARG A 166 20.99 -14.02 -5.05
N ALA A 167 21.06 -14.96 -4.10
CA ALA A 167 22.30 -15.70 -3.81
C ALA A 167 22.57 -16.87 -4.78
N GLU A 168 21.53 -17.37 -5.47
CA GLU A 168 21.62 -18.55 -6.35
C GLU A 168 22.04 -18.22 -7.79
N ARG A 169 21.86 -16.97 -8.25
CA ARG A 169 22.27 -16.55 -9.60
C ARG A 169 23.76 -16.16 -9.57
N GLY A 170 24.62 -17.10 -9.94
CA GLY A 170 26.06 -16.91 -10.13
C GLY A 170 26.44 -15.86 -11.19
N ALA A 171 27.74 -15.75 -11.46
CA ALA A 171 28.45 -14.60 -12.06
C ALA A 171 27.72 -13.80 -13.19
N PRO A 172 27.90 -12.46 -13.23
CA PRO A 172 27.10 -11.60 -14.10
C PRO A 172 27.49 -11.72 -15.59
N PRO A 173 26.56 -11.48 -16.52
CA PRO A 173 26.87 -11.17 -17.91
C PRO A 173 27.60 -9.81 -18.02
N GLU A 174 27.96 -9.39 -19.25
CA GLU A 174 28.62 -8.10 -19.52
C GLU A 174 27.97 -6.92 -18.76
N ALA A 175 28.78 -5.99 -18.26
CA ALA A 175 28.41 -5.05 -17.19
C ALA A 175 27.14 -4.20 -17.47
N GLU A 176 26.93 -3.71 -18.70
CA GLU A 176 25.74 -2.92 -19.05
C GLU A 176 24.47 -3.78 -19.18
N ALA A 177 24.58 -4.98 -19.75
CA ALA A 177 23.46 -5.91 -19.84
C ALA A 177 23.09 -6.49 -18.45
N ALA A 178 24.07 -6.60 -17.55
CA ALA A 178 23.85 -7.01 -16.16
C ALA A 178 23.09 -5.96 -15.35
N ASP A 179 23.41 -4.67 -15.49
CA ASP A 179 22.76 -3.57 -14.76
C ASP A 179 21.30 -3.37 -15.19
N ASP A 180 21.04 -3.41 -16.50
CA ASP A 180 19.67 -3.33 -17.05
C ASP A 180 18.80 -4.50 -16.60
N ARG A 181 19.36 -5.72 -16.56
CA ARG A 181 18.66 -6.91 -16.08
C ARG A 181 18.40 -6.84 -14.57
N GLU A 182 19.38 -6.45 -13.76
CA GLU A 182 19.20 -6.32 -12.31
C GLU A 182 18.11 -5.29 -11.99
N ARG A 183 18.06 -4.18 -12.75
CA ARG A 183 16.99 -3.18 -12.65
C ARG A 183 15.62 -3.78 -12.97
N LEU A 184 15.48 -4.47 -14.10
CA LEU A 184 14.22 -5.14 -14.48
C LEU A 184 13.77 -6.15 -13.42
N GLU A 185 14.71 -6.93 -12.87
CA GLU A 185 14.41 -7.87 -11.77
C GLU A 185 13.97 -7.17 -10.49
N LYS A 186 14.54 -6.00 -10.14
CA LYS A 186 14.05 -5.18 -9.01
C LYS A 186 12.63 -4.68 -9.29
N HIS A 187 12.36 -4.16 -10.48
CA HIS A 187 11.03 -3.68 -10.85
C HIS A 187 9.98 -4.79 -10.84
N ALA A 188 10.29 -5.97 -11.37
CA ALA A 188 9.40 -7.12 -11.36
C ALA A 188 9.04 -7.57 -9.94
N ARG A 189 10.01 -7.52 -9.01
CA ARG A 189 9.79 -7.85 -7.60
C ARG A 189 8.84 -6.89 -6.89
N GLU A 190 8.92 -5.60 -7.20
CA GLU A 190 7.97 -4.60 -6.68
C GLU A 190 6.56 -4.85 -7.24
N VAL A 191 6.45 -5.11 -8.55
CA VAL A 191 5.15 -5.41 -9.19
C VAL A 191 4.50 -6.67 -8.59
N ILE A 192 5.30 -7.71 -8.32
CA ILE A 192 4.82 -8.93 -7.66
C ILE A 192 4.35 -8.63 -6.24
N ALA A 193 5.10 -7.85 -5.47
CA ALA A 193 4.74 -7.47 -4.11
C ALA A 193 3.46 -6.60 -4.08
N ASP A 194 3.31 -5.66 -5.00
CA ASP A 194 2.10 -4.83 -5.15
C ASP A 194 0.87 -5.66 -5.55
N THR A 195 1.04 -6.58 -6.49
CA THR A 195 -0.05 -7.48 -6.92
C THR A 195 -0.48 -8.40 -5.78
N TYR A 196 0.50 -8.95 -5.05
CA TYR A 196 0.25 -9.74 -3.85
C TYR A 196 -0.52 -8.91 -2.81
N ALA A 197 -0.05 -7.69 -2.54
CA ALA A 197 -0.69 -6.80 -1.58
C ALA A 197 -2.15 -6.50 -1.95
N MET A 198 -2.42 -6.20 -3.22
CA MET A 198 -3.79 -5.95 -3.71
C MET A 198 -4.70 -7.16 -3.51
N GLN A 199 -4.24 -8.36 -3.89
CA GLN A 199 -5.05 -9.57 -3.77
C GLN A 199 -5.40 -9.89 -2.31
N PHE A 200 -4.42 -9.91 -1.43
CA PHE A 200 -4.65 -10.23 -0.02
C PHE A 200 -5.38 -9.11 0.73
N LEU A 201 -5.19 -7.85 0.33
CA LEU A 201 -5.97 -6.73 0.87
C LEU A 201 -7.46 -6.91 0.58
N MET A 202 -7.83 -7.35 -0.63
CA MET A 202 -9.23 -7.63 -0.95
C MET A 202 -9.82 -8.72 -0.04
N ASP A 203 -9.05 -9.76 0.27
CA ASP A 203 -9.48 -10.81 1.19
C ASP A 203 -9.66 -10.29 2.62
N GLU A 204 -8.77 -9.43 3.10
CA GLU A 204 -8.89 -8.80 4.42
C GLU A 204 -10.06 -7.82 4.51
N LEU A 205 -10.28 -6.99 3.48
CA LEU A 205 -11.44 -6.09 3.40
C LEU A 205 -12.74 -6.88 3.37
N LYS A 206 -12.77 -7.99 2.64
CA LYS A 206 -13.93 -8.87 2.58
C LYS A 206 -14.24 -9.48 3.95
N LYS A 207 -13.24 -10.00 4.66
CA LYS A 207 -13.41 -10.50 6.04
C LYS A 207 -13.91 -9.41 6.97
N ARG A 208 -13.43 -8.18 6.83
CA ARG A 208 -13.79 -7.05 7.69
C ARG A 208 -15.23 -6.57 7.46
N PHE A 209 -15.62 -6.35 6.22
CA PHE A 209 -16.93 -5.76 5.89
C PHE A 209 -18.06 -6.78 5.77
N PHE A 210 -17.72 -8.04 5.47
CA PHE A 210 -18.68 -9.07 5.11
C PHE A 210 -18.44 -10.37 5.90
N ALA A 211 -17.96 -10.27 7.15
CA ALA A 211 -17.71 -11.41 8.03
C ALA A 211 -18.92 -12.36 8.16
N ASP A 212 -20.12 -11.77 8.19
CA ASP A 212 -21.39 -12.47 8.41
C ASP A 212 -22.01 -13.03 7.14
N GLU A 213 -21.38 -12.88 5.96
CA GLU A 213 -21.89 -13.43 4.69
C GLU A 213 -21.25 -14.82 4.45
N PRO A 214 -21.86 -15.92 4.95
CA PRO A 214 -21.25 -17.24 4.95
C PRO A 214 -21.50 -17.96 3.63
N HIS A 215 -22.42 -17.44 2.81
CA HIS A 215 -22.95 -18.05 1.60
C HIS A 215 -22.73 -17.11 0.43
N TYR A 216 -21.80 -17.51 -0.44
CA TYR A 216 -21.45 -16.82 -1.66
C TYR A 216 -22.60 -16.90 -2.67
N HIS A 217 -23.58 -16.01 -2.56
CA HIS A 217 -24.54 -15.82 -3.65
C HIS A 217 -23.80 -15.15 -4.82
N PRO A 218 -23.86 -15.67 -6.07
CA PRO A 218 -23.08 -15.12 -7.19
C PRO A 218 -23.27 -13.62 -7.43
N GLN A 219 -24.49 -13.11 -7.21
CA GLN A 219 -24.79 -11.67 -7.34
C GLN A 219 -24.15 -10.84 -6.22
N LYS A 220 -24.22 -11.31 -4.96
CA LYS A 220 -23.53 -10.67 -3.82
C LYS A 220 -22.01 -10.76 -3.97
N HIS A 221 -21.48 -11.83 -4.56
CA HIS A 221 -20.05 -11.96 -4.80
C HIS A 221 -19.52 -10.85 -5.71
N ILE A 222 -20.26 -10.52 -6.77
CA ILE A 222 -19.88 -9.43 -7.69
C ILE A 222 -19.87 -8.09 -6.95
N GLU A 223 -20.93 -7.77 -6.20
CA GLU A 223 -21.04 -6.52 -5.44
C GLU A 223 -19.97 -6.38 -4.36
N ILE A 224 -19.73 -7.45 -3.59
CA ILE A 224 -18.67 -7.52 -2.57
C ILE A 224 -17.29 -7.34 -3.22
N THR A 225 -17.05 -7.99 -4.35
CA THR A 225 -15.77 -7.88 -5.08
C THR A 225 -15.57 -6.47 -5.62
N GLU A 226 -16.62 -5.87 -6.18
CA GLU A 226 -16.62 -4.49 -6.67
C GLU A 226 -16.30 -3.50 -5.53
N ALA A 227 -16.96 -3.65 -4.38
CA ALA A 227 -16.71 -2.82 -3.20
C ALA A 227 -15.27 -2.99 -2.67
N CYS A 228 -14.82 -4.24 -2.48
CA CYS A 228 -13.48 -4.51 -1.95
C CYS A 228 -12.38 -4.07 -2.90
N PHE A 229 -12.53 -4.31 -4.21
CA PHE A 229 -11.56 -3.88 -5.21
C PHE A 229 -11.48 -2.35 -5.29
N THR A 230 -12.62 -1.67 -5.30
CA THR A 230 -12.68 -0.20 -5.32
C THR A 230 -11.98 0.38 -4.10
N PHE A 231 -12.29 -0.14 -2.90
CA PHE A 231 -11.71 0.34 -1.66
C PHE A 231 -10.19 0.08 -1.61
N ALA A 232 -9.76 -1.12 -2.03
CA ALA A 232 -8.34 -1.46 -2.14
C ALA A 232 -7.60 -0.54 -3.12
N LEU A 233 -8.19 -0.26 -4.29
CA LEU A 233 -7.58 0.61 -5.29
C LEU A 233 -7.45 2.06 -4.80
N ILE A 234 -8.44 2.58 -4.07
CA ILE A 234 -8.35 3.91 -3.44
C ILE A 234 -7.21 3.93 -2.42
N ALA A 235 -7.12 2.92 -1.55
CA ALA A 235 -6.06 2.82 -0.54
C ALA A 235 -4.66 2.75 -1.18
N ALA A 236 -4.47 1.88 -2.19
CA ALA A 236 -3.21 1.76 -2.92
C ALA A 236 -2.84 3.06 -3.66
N SER A 237 -3.82 3.72 -4.30
CA SER A 237 -3.60 4.98 -5.01
C SER A 237 -3.22 6.11 -4.06
N ALA A 238 -3.90 6.22 -2.92
CA ALA A 238 -3.57 7.18 -1.87
C ALA A 238 -2.16 6.94 -1.32
N THR A 239 -1.79 5.67 -1.11
CA THR A 239 -0.46 5.27 -0.64
C THR A 239 0.63 5.69 -1.62
N LEU A 240 0.52 5.27 -2.89
CA LEU A 240 1.55 5.51 -3.90
C LEU A 240 1.68 6.99 -4.26
N TRP A 241 0.56 7.73 -4.32
CA TRP A 241 0.62 9.18 -4.47
C TRP A 241 1.20 9.86 -3.22
N GLY A 242 0.82 9.42 -2.02
CA GLY A 242 1.42 9.90 -0.78
C GLY A 242 2.93 9.72 -0.76
N PHE A 243 3.42 8.56 -1.20
CA PHE A 243 4.84 8.29 -1.36
C PHE A 243 5.50 9.24 -2.36
N SER A 244 4.89 9.50 -3.52
CA SER A 244 5.46 10.45 -4.49
C SER A 244 5.60 11.88 -3.94
N VAL A 245 4.78 12.24 -2.94
CA VAL A 245 4.90 13.50 -2.22
C VAL A 245 6.02 13.43 -1.18
N VAL A 246 6.00 12.45 -0.26
CA VAL A 246 6.89 12.43 0.91
C VAL A 246 8.28 11.83 0.64
N ILE A 247 8.38 10.94 -0.34
CA ILE A 247 9.59 10.23 -0.77
C ILE A 247 9.69 10.40 -2.30
N PRO A 248 9.99 11.61 -2.78
CA PRO A 248 9.94 11.88 -4.21
C PRO A 248 10.95 11.02 -4.97
N MET A 249 10.45 10.29 -5.96
CA MET A 249 11.23 9.54 -6.92
C MET A 249 10.88 10.04 -8.32
N ASP A 250 11.87 10.16 -9.21
CA ASP A 250 11.57 10.40 -10.61
C ASP A 250 11.00 9.12 -11.28
N GLU A 251 10.35 9.24 -12.42
CA GLU A 251 9.76 8.09 -13.15
C GLU A 251 10.73 7.51 -14.20
N SER A 252 12.04 7.74 -14.05
CA SER A 252 13.06 7.25 -14.98
C SER A 252 13.33 5.76 -14.80
N HIS A 253 12.57 4.94 -15.54
CA HIS A 253 12.78 3.48 -15.61
C HIS A 253 14.13 3.04 -16.20
N GLN A 254 14.92 3.97 -16.75
CA GLN A 254 16.28 3.73 -17.26
C GLN A 254 17.36 4.00 -16.19
N LYS A 255 17.09 4.87 -15.22
CA LYS A 255 18.09 5.30 -14.23
C LYS A 255 17.82 4.75 -12.84
N ASN A 256 16.55 4.52 -12.51
CA ASN A 256 16.19 4.14 -11.15
C ASN A 256 16.34 2.64 -10.95
N SER A 257 16.93 2.25 -9.82
CA SER A 257 16.96 0.84 -9.40
C SER A 257 15.59 0.31 -8.97
N TYR A 258 14.64 1.19 -8.68
CA TYR A 258 13.28 0.87 -8.27
C TYR A 258 12.28 1.61 -9.16
N PRO A 259 11.11 1.00 -9.46
CA PRO A 259 10.07 1.66 -10.23
C PRO A 259 9.51 2.85 -9.47
N GLY A 260 9.17 3.92 -10.20
CA GLY A 260 8.47 5.05 -9.64
C GLY A 260 7.05 4.67 -9.17
N HIS A 261 6.52 5.47 -8.25
CA HIS A 261 5.25 5.16 -7.60
C HIS A 261 4.05 5.22 -8.56
N ALA A 262 4.10 6.12 -9.56
CA ALA A 262 3.06 6.17 -10.56
C ALA A 262 3.08 4.87 -11.39
N PHE A 263 4.29 4.40 -11.76
CA PHE A 263 4.43 3.19 -12.57
C PHE A 263 3.86 1.99 -11.83
N ARG A 264 4.16 1.87 -10.53
CA ARG A 264 3.60 0.85 -9.64
C ARG A 264 2.06 0.87 -9.64
N LEU A 265 1.43 2.04 -9.53
CA LEU A 265 -0.04 2.14 -9.58
C LEU A 265 -0.58 1.69 -10.94
N ARG A 266 0.07 2.07 -12.03
CA ARG A 266 -0.31 1.60 -13.37
C ARG A 266 -0.17 0.10 -13.52
N THR A 267 0.88 -0.50 -12.97
CA THR A 267 1.04 -1.96 -13.00
C THR A 267 -0.10 -2.67 -12.27
N ILE A 268 -0.52 -2.19 -11.09
CA ILE A 268 -1.69 -2.73 -10.37
C ILE A 268 -2.94 -2.70 -11.25
N GLN A 269 -3.20 -1.57 -11.92
CA GLN A 269 -4.36 -1.40 -12.79
C GLN A 269 -4.30 -2.33 -14.03
N SER A 270 -3.14 -2.39 -14.70
CA SER A 270 -2.92 -3.24 -15.87
C SER A 270 -3.04 -4.73 -15.50
N THR A 271 -2.39 -5.15 -14.42
CA THR A 271 -2.47 -6.54 -13.93
C THR A 271 -3.90 -6.94 -13.59
N ALA A 272 -4.68 -6.04 -12.96
CA ALA A 272 -6.11 -6.32 -12.71
C ALA A 272 -6.91 -6.49 -14.01
N LEU A 273 -6.63 -5.67 -15.04
CA LEU A 273 -7.29 -5.78 -16.34
C LEU A 273 -6.90 -7.05 -17.11
N GLU A 274 -5.64 -7.46 -17.04
CA GLU A 274 -5.09 -8.62 -17.75
C GLU A 274 -5.52 -9.94 -17.12
N HIS A 275 -5.37 -10.06 -15.80
CA HIS A 275 -5.58 -11.32 -15.08
C HIS A 275 -6.97 -11.46 -14.48
N ARG A 276 -7.77 -10.38 -14.53
CA ARG A 276 -9.11 -10.29 -13.91
C ARG A 276 -9.01 -10.39 -12.38
N ILE A 277 -10.11 -10.07 -11.72
CA ILE A 277 -10.21 -10.12 -10.26
C ILE A 277 -11.10 -11.29 -9.85
N ASN A 278 -10.64 -12.09 -8.88
CA ASN A 278 -11.42 -13.15 -8.22
C ASN A 278 -12.17 -14.13 -9.16
N GLY A 279 -11.60 -14.43 -10.33
CA GLY A 279 -12.19 -15.39 -11.28
C GLY A 279 -13.48 -14.90 -11.95
N LEU A 280 -13.77 -13.59 -11.92
CA LEU A 280 -14.93 -13.01 -12.59
C LEU A 280 -14.83 -13.14 -14.13
N GLU A 281 -15.98 -13.25 -14.77
CA GLU A 281 -16.11 -13.22 -16.24
C GLU A 281 -15.51 -11.92 -16.82
N PRO A 282 -14.85 -11.97 -18.01
CA PRO A 282 -14.07 -10.86 -18.54
C PRO A 282 -14.82 -9.52 -18.60
N HIS A 283 -16.06 -9.55 -19.09
CA HIS A 283 -16.87 -8.33 -19.23
C HIS A 283 -17.20 -7.72 -17.85
N THR A 284 -17.55 -8.55 -16.87
CA THR A 284 -17.86 -8.11 -15.51
C THR A 284 -16.63 -7.56 -14.81
N ALA A 285 -15.49 -8.26 -14.92
CA ALA A 285 -14.22 -7.80 -14.38
C ALA A 285 -13.82 -6.44 -14.97
N HIS A 286 -13.86 -6.30 -16.30
CA HIS A 286 -13.51 -5.05 -16.98
C HIS A 286 -14.41 -3.88 -16.56
N ARG A 287 -15.73 -4.11 -16.41
CA ARG A 287 -16.68 -3.11 -15.91
C ARG A 287 -16.29 -2.65 -14.50
N ILE A 288 -16.09 -3.58 -13.57
CA ILE A 288 -15.74 -3.28 -12.18
C ILE A 288 -14.44 -2.49 -12.11
N ILE A 289 -13.40 -2.97 -12.79
CA ILE A 289 -12.08 -2.34 -12.77
C ILE A 289 -12.16 -0.92 -13.33
N SER A 290 -12.83 -0.73 -14.47
CA SER A 290 -13.01 0.60 -15.07
C SER A 290 -13.80 1.55 -14.17
N THR A 291 -14.86 1.07 -13.52
CA THR A 291 -15.64 1.86 -12.56
C THR A 291 -14.80 2.26 -11.36
N ALA A 292 -14.05 1.31 -10.78
CA ALA A 292 -13.17 1.56 -9.64
C ALA A 292 -12.06 2.58 -10.00
N MET A 293 -11.43 2.43 -11.16
CA MET A 293 -10.43 3.39 -11.66
C MET A 293 -11.01 4.79 -11.81
N LYS A 294 -12.24 4.91 -12.34
CA LYS A 294 -12.93 6.19 -12.47
C LYS A 294 -13.21 6.82 -11.10
N GLN A 295 -13.81 6.08 -10.17
CA GLN A 295 -14.11 6.58 -8.82
C GLN A 295 -12.85 6.98 -8.07
N CYS A 296 -11.78 6.18 -8.21
CA CYS A 296 -10.49 6.50 -7.65
C CYS A 296 -9.94 7.80 -8.24
N ALA A 297 -9.96 7.97 -9.57
CA ALA A 297 -9.50 9.21 -10.21
C ALA A 297 -10.31 10.44 -9.76
N GLU A 298 -11.63 10.31 -9.58
CA GLU A 298 -12.49 11.39 -9.07
C GLU A 298 -12.11 11.80 -7.64
N ILE A 299 -11.98 10.84 -6.73
CA ILE A 299 -11.60 11.09 -5.32
C ILE A 299 -10.18 11.66 -5.25
N MET A 300 -9.23 11.03 -5.92
CA MET A 300 -7.81 11.41 -5.91
C MET A 300 -7.58 12.79 -6.55
N SER A 301 -8.33 13.14 -7.61
CA SER A 301 -8.25 14.47 -8.22
C SER A 301 -8.66 15.56 -7.24
N VAL A 302 -9.77 15.37 -6.51
CA VAL A 302 -10.23 16.35 -5.52
C VAL A 302 -9.24 16.46 -4.36
N LEU A 303 -8.82 15.33 -3.78
CA LEU A 303 -7.95 15.35 -2.60
C LEU A 303 -6.56 15.92 -2.86
N SER A 304 -6.05 15.76 -4.09
CA SER A 304 -4.72 16.26 -4.48
C SER A 304 -4.75 17.67 -5.07
N GLY A 305 -5.94 18.29 -5.20
CA GLY A 305 -6.10 19.57 -5.91
C GLY A 305 -5.78 19.48 -7.40
N GLY A 306 -5.99 18.31 -8.02
CA GLY A 306 -5.73 18.01 -9.43
C GLY A 306 -4.33 17.47 -9.72
N ASP A 307 -3.41 17.51 -8.76
CA ASP A 307 -2.03 17.06 -8.92
C ASP A 307 -1.90 15.56 -9.25
N PHE A 308 -2.79 14.74 -8.69
CA PHE A 308 -2.81 13.30 -8.98
C PHE A 308 -2.98 13.02 -10.48
N VAL A 309 -3.81 13.82 -11.17
CA VAL A 309 -4.04 13.66 -12.61
C VAL A 309 -2.76 13.97 -13.38
N THR A 310 -2.06 15.05 -13.03
CA THR A 310 -0.78 15.39 -13.68
C THR A 310 0.31 14.37 -13.39
N TRP A 311 0.36 13.83 -12.17
CA TRP A 311 1.30 12.79 -11.75
C TRP A 311 1.05 11.47 -12.47
N ASP A 312 -0.21 11.07 -12.65
CA ASP A 312 -0.57 9.87 -13.39
C ASP A 312 -0.36 10.03 -14.91
N GLN A 313 -0.59 11.23 -15.45
CA GLN A 313 -0.43 11.52 -16.87
C GLN A 313 1.01 11.39 -17.38
N THR A 314 2.03 11.57 -16.53
CA THR A 314 3.44 11.41 -16.94
C THR A 314 3.73 10.02 -17.51
N LEU A 315 2.88 9.03 -17.18
CA LEU A 315 3.00 7.65 -17.64
C LEU A 315 2.24 7.32 -18.92
N GLN A 316 1.54 8.26 -19.52
CA GLN A 316 0.91 8.04 -20.83
C GLN A 316 1.91 7.97 -21.99
N ASN A 317 3.20 8.19 -21.72
CA ASN A 317 4.25 7.99 -22.70
C ASN A 317 4.37 6.49 -23.08
N PRO A 318 4.29 6.11 -24.37
CA PRO A 318 4.40 4.73 -24.83
C PRO A 318 5.62 3.97 -24.32
N ILE A 319 6.70 4.68 -23.97
CA ILE A 319 7.91 4.08 -23.40
C ILE A 319 7.60 3.34 -22.09
N HIS A 320 6.67 3.83 -21.26
CA HIS A 320 6.28 3.15 -20.02
C HIS A 320 5.49 1.85 -20.28
N GLY A 321 4.69 1.81 -21.35
CA GLY A 321 4.03 0.58 -21.80
C GLY A 321 5.04 -0.48 -22.24
N ALA A 322 6.02 -0.09 -23.06
CA ALA A 322 7.10 -0.99 -23.45
C ALA A 322 7.97 -1.44 -22.26
N HIS A 323 8.16 -0.59 -21.25
CA HIS A 323 8.84 -0.98 -20.01
C HIS A 323 8.00 -1.96 -19.17
N TYR A 324 6.69 -1.75 -19.09
CA TYR A 324 5.77 -2.66 -18.41
C TYR A 324 5.82 -4.06 -19.03
N GLU A 325 5.78 -4.17 -20.35
CA GLU A 325 5.90 -5.46 -21.06
C GLU A 325 7.19 -6.21 -20.67
N LYS A 326 8.33 -5.51 -20.65
CA LYS A 326 9.62 -6.08 -20.22
C LYS A 326 9.62 -6.52 -18.76
N VAL A 327 8.98 -5.75 -17.88
CA VAL A 327 8.85 -6.11 -16.46
C VAL A 327 7.97 -7.36 -16.31
N CYS A 328 6.86 -7.45 -17.05
CA CYS A 328 5.97 -8.61 -17.03
C CYS A 328 6.64 -9.89 -17.55
N GLU A 329 7.52 -9.80 -18.56
CA GLU A 329 8.35 -10.93 -18.99
C GLU A 329 9.20 -11.45 -17.82
N GLU A 330 9.79 -10.56 -17.03
CA GLU A 330 10.55 -10.94 -15.83
C GLU A 330 9.65 -11.45 -14.71
N VAL A 331 8.44 -10.92 -14.50
CA VAL A 331 7.52 -11.36 -13.43
C VAL A 331 7.31 -12.88 -13.46
N ASN A 332 7.22 -13.50 -14.64
CA ASN A 332 7.07 -14.95 -14.79
C ASN A 332 8.23 -15.76 -14.18
N ASN A 333 9.42 -15.16 -14.05
CA ASN A 333 10.59 -15.80 -13.45
C ASN A 333 10.60 -15.70 -11.90
N TRP A 334 9.74 -14.85 -11.34
CA TRP A 334 9.76 -14.50 -9.91
C TRP A 334 8.45 -14.83 -9.20
N SER A 335 7.34 -14.94 -9.94
CA SER A 335 6.04 -15.32 -9.38
C SER A 335 6.09 -16.77 -8.86
N ASN A 336 5.59 -16.97 -7.65
CA ASN A 336 5.40 -18.31 -7.11
C ASN A 336 4.14 -18.93 -7.77
N PRO A 337 4.23 -20.10 -8.45
CA PRO A 337 3.09 -20.73 -9.12
C PRO A 337 1.93 -21.13 -8.19
N PHE A 338 2.11 -21.07 -6.86
CA PHE A 338 1.02 -21.28 -5.89
C PHE A 338 0.12 -20.05 -5.69
N TYR A 339 0.58 -18.84 -5.99
CA TYR A 339 -0.13 -17.59 -5.68
C TYR A 339 -0.15 -16.57 -6.81
N GLY A 340 0.78 -16.64 -7.77
CA GLY A 340 0.73 -15.93 -9.04
C GLY A 340 0.16 -16.83 -10.12
N SER A 341 -0.91 -16.40 -10.78
CA SER A 341 -1.65 -17.14 -11.82
C SER A 341 -2.31 -18.44 -11.35
N LYS A 342 -3.49 -18.32 -10.75
CA LYS A 342 -4.53 -19.32 -11.09
C LYS A 342 -5.00 -18.96 -12.49
N ASN A 343 -4.72 -19.85 -13.45
CA ASN A 343 -5.26 -19.81 -14.81
C ASN A 343 -6.76 -19.59 -14.83
#